data_AF-A0AA48GSF2-F1
#
_entry.id   AF-A0AA48GSF2-F1
#
_cell.length_a   1.000
_cell.length_b   1.000
_cell.length_c   1.000
_cell.angle_alpha   90.00
_cell.angle_beta   90.00
_cell.angle_gamma   90.00
#
_symmetry.space_group_name_H-M   'P 1'
#
loop_
_entity.id
_entity.type
_entity.pdbx_description
1 polymer ?
#
loop_
_entity_poly.entity_id
_entity_poly.type
_entity_poly.pdbx_seq_one_letter_code
_entity_poly.pdbx_strand_id
1 'polypeptide(L)'
;MNSMDLDYLEGLASFNVVFTKVFPDTKHTTRTWDYFENLHESLGESRLDYVDTWLRQGYGVGYLLRGGLAAVDADGPETVQRILDFEDREVYIHLPKVQTPSGGVHAHFRHPSDIDMTRLKNHVCHPYEDDEKVPWDFKLNSRTMLMAPGTIMSKGSYRAGIWLPPPTFDVRFLAPELEIYRDIRPFLRNTRSLEDRMMGAMGYLEHRAPIAIKGLGRRAVLRRVAEHVVGWYDLDPHLALYFMTTTTAGSNEIGESIMHIAWNARCLDSDGKKLPWTRKELLDALYDALDAAPAYGILMYEKAQAKAQARQKAAEFIEVLTYLPEPHGVITIASEPLHSLFLEFSGVQADAYHKSELGMELNIAMAEGRLPFVKQERTSRSRFYVGMDERTIRYAIGVFEQRRKGVALAS
;
A
#
# COMPACT_ATOMS: atom_id res chain seq x y z
N MET A 1 -17.03 -9.09 35.13
CA MET A 1 -17.38 -8.08 34.13
C MET A 1 -18.65 -7.39 34.62
N ASN A 2 -18.74 -6.06 34.56
CA ASN A 2 -20.02 -5.41 34.90
C ASN A 2 -21.00 -5.59 33.73
N SER A 3 -22.30 -5.39 33.95
CA SER A 3 -23.32 -5.59 32.91
C SER A 3 -23.15 -4.61 31.74
N MET A 4 -22.72 -3.38 32.02
CA MET A 4 -22.55 -2.32 31.01
C MET A 4 -21.44 -2.64 30.00
N ASP A 5 -20.33 -3.22 30.45
CA ASP A 5 -19.24 -3.67 29.59
C ASP A 5 -19.72 -4.80 28.67
N LEU A 6 -20.56 -5.72 29.17
CA LEU A 6 -21.10 -6.83 28.38
C LEU A 6 -22.08 -6.33 27.30
N ASP A 7 -23.02 -5.46 27.66
CA ASP A 7 -23.98 -4.86 26.71
C ASP A 7 -23.24 -4.11 25.59
N TYR A 8 -22.15 -3.42 25.95
CA TYR A 8 -21.31 -2.70 24.99
C TYR A 8 -20.55 -3.66 24.06
N LEU A 9 -20.00 -4.76 24.60
CA LEU A 9 -19.32 -5.78 23.80
C LEU A 9 -20.29 -6.49 22.84
N GLU A 10 -21.52 -6.79 23.26
CA GLU A 10 -22.60 -7.29 22.40
C GLU A 10 -22.91 -6.30 21.27
N GLY A 11 -23.01 -5.03 21.62
CA GLY A 11 -23.12 -3.94 20.67
C GLY A 11 -22.02 -3.93 19.61
N LEU A 12 -20.75 -3.99 20.03
CA LEU A 12 -19.61 -4.08 19.11
C LEU A 12 -19.66 -5.34 18.24
N ALA A 13 -20.02 -6.49 18.82
CA ALA A 13 -20.13 -7.76 18.12
C ALA A 13 -21.18 -7.73 16.99
N SER A 14 -22.24 -6.93 17.12
CA SER A 14 -23.26 -6.76 16.07
C SER A 14 -22.73 -6.15 14.77
N PHE A 15 -21.52 -5.56 14.78
CA PHE A 15 -20.81 -5.04 13.61
C PHE A 15 -19.79 -6.01 13.03
N ASN A 16 -19.81 -7.27 13.50
CA ASN A 16 -18.90 -8.31 13.03
C ASN A 16 -17.41 -7.93 13.25
N VAL A 17 -17.10 -7.26 14.37
CA VAL A 17 -15.72 -6.87 14.72
C VAL A 17 -14.87 -8.09 15.03
N VAL A 18 -13.56 -7.99 14.75
CA VAL A 18 -12.61 -9.04 15.13
C VAL A 18 -12.04 -8.71 16.51
N PHE A 19 -12.46 -9.44 17.54
CA PHE A 19 -11.85 -9.32 18.86
C PHE A 19 -10.44 -9.91 18.89
N THR A 20 -9.53 -9.20 19.54
CA THR A 20 -8.13 -9.59 19.70
C THR A 20 -7.80 -9.74 21.17
N LYS A 21 -7.01 -10.77 21.49
CA LYS A 21 -6.47 -10.94 22.84
C LYS A 21 -5.20 -10.09 22.99
N VAL A 22 -5.10 -9.33 24.06
CA VAL A 22 -4.02 -8.37 24.32
C VAL A 22 -3.26 -8.75 25.60
N PHE A 23 -1.94 -8.58 25.61
CA PHE A 23 -1.14 -8.86 26.80
C PHE A 23 -1.54 -7.93 27.96
N PRO A 24 -1.53 -8.41 29.21
CA PRO A 24 -1.85 -7.60 30.38
C PRO A 24 -1.01 -6.32 30.43
N ASP A 25 -1.64 -5.18 30.74
CA ASP A 25 -0.97 -3.87 30.83
C ASP A 25 -0.25 -3.41 29.54
N THR A 26 -0.72 -3.85 28.38
CA THR A 26 -0.20 -3.40 27.08
C THR A 26 -1.33 -3.10 26.10
N LYS A 27 -0.98 -2.44 24.99
CA LYS A 27 -1.83 -2.36 23.78
C LYS A 27 -1.36 -3.35 22.71
N HIS A 28 -0.69 -4.43 23.09
CA HIS A 28 -0.10 -5.39 22.16
C HIS A 28 -0.88 -6.70 22.13
N THR A 29 -1.25 -7.14 20.93
CA THR A 29 -1.94 -8.41 20.75
C THR A 29 -1.03 -9.59 21.09
N THR A 30 -1.61 -10.68 21.61
CA THR A 30 -0.87 -11.91 21.96
C THR A 30 -0.46 -12.75 20.75
N ARG A 31 -1.06 -12.45 19.60
CA ARG A 31 -0.85 -13.06 18.28
C ARG A 31 -1.03 -11.98 17.20
N THR A 32 -0.71 -12.29 15.94
CA THR A 32 -0.92 -11.37 14.81
C THR A 32 -2.41 -11.09 14.58
N TRP A 33 -2.74 -9.99 13.90
CA TRP A 33 -4.12 -9.70 13.52
C TRP A 33 -4.70 -10.80 12.63
N ASP A 34 -3.93 -11.30 11.65
CA ASP A 34 -4.36 -12.38 10.77
C ASP A 34 -4.75 -13.67 11.53
N TYR A 35 -4.08 -13.97 12.66
CA TYR A 35 -4.49 -15.10 13.51
C TYR A 35 -5.92 -14.91 14.04
N PHE A 36 -6.26 -13.70 14.50
CA PHE A 36 -7.59 -13.40 15.01
C PHE A 36 -8.63 -13.28 13.89
N GLU A 37 -8.25 -12.78 12.72
CA GLU A 37 -9.13 -12.78 11.53
C GLU A 37 -9.47 -14.23 11.12
N ASN A 38 -8.49 -15.13 11.04
CA ASN A 38 -8.72 -16.55 10.76
C ASN A 38 -9.54 -17.24 11.87
N LEU A 39 -9.28 -16.91 13.14
CA LEU A 39 -10.04 -17.44 14.27
C LEU A 39 -11.51 -17.03 14.18
N HIS A 40 -11.76 -15.77 13.82
CA HIS A 40 -13.09 -15.21 13.62
C HIS A 40 -13.81 -15.85 12.43
N GLU A 41 -13.13 -16.04 11.30
CA GLU A 41 -13.71 -16.71 10.12
C GLU A 41 -14.03 -18.20 10.38
N SER A 42 -13.15 -18.91 11.09
CA SER A 42 -13.31 -20.35 11.33
C SER A 42 -14.34 -20.72 12.40
N LEU A 43 -14.56 -19.84 13.39
CA LEU A 43 -15.42 -20.13 14.56
C LEU A 43 -16.78 -19.43 14.52
N GLY A 44 -17.05 -18.67 13.47
CA GLY A 44 -18.23 -17.80 13.36
C GLY A 44 -17.99 -16.43 14.01
N GLU A 45 -18.75 -15.45 13.53
CA GLU A 45 -18.59 -14.02 13.81
C GLU A 45 -18.54 -13.66 15.32
N SER A 46 -17.67 -12.70 15.66
CA SER A 46 -17.54 -11.96 16.92
C SER A 46 -17.91 -12.69 18.24
N ARG A 47 -17.29 -13.85 18.47
CA ARG A 47 -17.52 -14.74 19.63
C ARG A 47 -17.19 -14.13 21.00
N LEU A 48 -18.22 -13.68 21.73
CA LEU A 48 -18.10 -13.05 23.05
C LEU A 48 -17.66 -13.99 24.18
N ASP A 49 -17.87 -15.29 24.04
CA ASP A 49 -17.42 -16.30 25.00
C ASP A 49 -15.89 -16.31 25.15
N TYR A 50 -15.16 -16.05 24.05
CA TYR A 50 -13.71 -15.89 24.11
C TYR A 50 -13.30 -14.60 24.80
N VAL A 51 -14.02 -13.51 24.53
CA VAL A 51 -13.79 -12.20 25.17
C VAL A 51 -13.94 -12.30 26.69
N ASP A 52 -15.03 -12.90 27.18
CA ASP A 52 -15.24 -13.13 28.62
C ASP A 52 -14.14 -14.02 29.21
N THR A 53 -13.78 -15.10 28.51
CA THR A 53 -12.68 -15.98 28.94
C THR A 53 -11.36 -15.23 29.07
N TRP A 54 -11.00 -14.41 28.09
CA TRP A 54 -9.74 -13.65 28.11
C TRP A 54 -9.71 -12.61 29.22
N LEU A 55 -10.80 -11.86 29.41
CA LEU A 55 -10.92 -10.87 30.48
C LEU A 55 -10.84 -11.53 31.87
N ARG A 56 -11.49 -12.69 32.07
CA ARG A 56 -11.41 -13.45 33.34
C ARG A 56 -10.01 -14.00 33.62
N GLN A 57 -9.25 -14.30 32.57
CA GLN A 57 -7.85 -14.71 32.67
C GLN A 57 -6.90 -13.53 32.92
N GLY A 58 -7.40 -12.30 33.02
CA GLY A 58 -6.60 -11.10 33.24
C GLY A 58 -5.91 -10.55 31.99
N TYR A 59 -6.26 -11.06 30.80
CA TYR A 59 -5.80 -10.48 29.54
C TYR A 59 -6.64 -9.26 29.18
N GLY A 60 -6.05 -8.35 28.41
CA GLY A 60 -6.80 -7.29 27.76
C GLY A 60 -7.51 -7.79 26.51
N VAL A 61 -8.47 -7.01 26.03
CA VAL A 61 -9.17 -7.26 24.77
C VAL A 61 -9.12 -6.02 23.90
N GLY A 62 -8.72 -6.20 22.65
CA GLY A 62 -8.87 -5.22 21.59
C GLY A 62 -9.91 -5.66 20.57
N TYR A 63 -10.21 -4.80 19.61
CA TYR A 63 -11.06 -5.13 18.47
C TYR A 63 -10.63 -4.37 17.23
N LEU A 64 -10.72 -5.03 16.07
CA LEU A 64 -10.56 -4.42 14.75
C LEU A 64 -11.95 -4.00 14.24
N LEU A 65 -12.06 -2.75 13.80
CA LEU A 65 -13.31 -2.17 13.30
C LEU A 65 -13.78 -2.90 12.02
N ARG A 66 -15.07 -3.26 11.93
CA ARG A 66 -15.67 -3.90 10.76
C ARG A 66 -17.13 -3.48 10.60
N GLY A 67 -17.78 -3.96 9.54
CA GLY A 67 -19.23 -3.74 9.35
C GLY A 67 -19.63 -2.28 9.17
N GLY A 68 -18.72 -1.44 8.64
CA GLY A 68 -18.95 0.00 8.51
C GLY A 68 -18.83 0.79 9.83
N LEU A 69 -18.41 0.15 10.94
CA LEU A 69 -18.12 0.83 12.20
C LEU A 69 -16.84 1.63 12.10
N ALA A 70 -16.85 2.84 12.65
CA ALA A 70 -15.71 3.73 12.77
C ALA A 70 -15.69 4.36 14.17
N ALA A 71 -14.56 4.98 14.52
CA ALA A 71 -14.43 5.70 15.77
C ALA A 71 -13.56 6.96 15.65
N VAL A 72 -13.84 7.94 16.50
CA VAL A 72 -12.91 9.01 16.86
C VAL A 72 -12.20 8.59 18.14
N ASP A 73 -10.87 8.57 18.10
CA ASP A 73 -10.00 8.37 19.26
C ASP A 73 -9.43 9.73 19.67
N ALA A 74 -9.90 10.27 20.79
CA ALA A 74 -9.53 11.62 21.24
C ALA A 74 -8.95 11.61 22.65
N ASP A 75 -7.99 12.48 22.92
CA ASP A 75 -7.34 12.55 24.24
C ASP A 75 -8.28 13.09 25.34
N GLY A 76 -9.39 13.73 24.97
CA GLY A 76 -10.39 14.26 25.90
C GLY A 76 -11.81 14.29 25.31
N PRO A 77 -12.85 14.20 26.16
CA PRO A 77 -14.25 14.23 25.73
C PRO A 77 -14.65 15.54 25.05
N GLU A 78 -14.10 16.67 25.49
CA GLU A 78 -14.31 18.00 24.90
C GLU A 78 -13.85 18.08 23.45
N THR A 79 -12.78 17.35 23.09
CA THR A 79 -12.27 17.29 21.72
C THR A 79 -13.29 16.64 20.78
N VAL A 80 -13.94 15.56 21.24
CA VAL A 80 -15.00 14.92 20.45
C VAL A 80 -16.23 15.82 20.33
N GLN A 81 -16.56 16.59 21.38
CA GLN A 81 -17.65 17.56 21.30
C GLN A 81 -17.35 18.66 20.27
N ARG A 82 -16.10 19.13 20.20
CA ARG A 82 -15.65 20.12 19.21
C ARG A 82 -15.64 19.58 17.78
N ILE A 83 -15.22 18.33 17.57
CA ILE A 83 -15.23 17.69 16.22
C ILE A 83 -16.67 17.50 15.73
N LEU A 84 -17.56 17.19 16.66
CA LEU A 84 -18.97 16.90 16.39
C LEU A 84 -19.86 18.11 16.65
N ASP A 85 -19.32 19.34 16.62
CA ASP A 85 -20.05 20.61 16.81
C ASP A 85 -20.98 20.90 15.60
N PHE A 86 -21.77 19.88 15.24
CA PHE A 86 -23.11 20.05 14.70
C PHE A 86 -23.89 20.94 15.67
N GLU A 87 -24.77 21.77 15.13
CA GLU A 87 -25.64 22.66 15.89
C GLU A 87 -26.52 21.95 16.96
N ASP A 88 -26.49 20.61 17.05
CA ASP A 88 -27.18 19.78 18.04
C ASP A 88 -26.24 19.06 19.03
N ARG A 89 -26.04 19.66 20.20
CA ARG A 89 -25.36 19.05 21.37
C ARG A 89 -25.98 17.70 21.80
N GLU A 90 -27.23 17.42 21.45
CA GLU A 90 -27.91 16.17 21.78
C GLU A 90 -27.23 14.96 21.11
N VAL A 91 -26.74 15.10 19.88
CA VAL A 91 -26.13 13.98 19.14
C VAL A 91 -24.86 13.48 19.83
N TYR A 92 -24.04 14.38 20.39
CA TYR A 92 -22.85 14.01 21.15
C TYR A 92 -23.17 13.20 22.41
N ILE A 93 -24.23 13.56 23.14
CA ILE A 93 -24.66 12.86 24.36
C ILE A 93 -25.04 11.41 24.02
N HIS A 94 -25.52 11.16 22.80
CA HIS A 94 -26.03 9.87 22.36
C HIS A 94 -25.04 8.98 21.61
N LEU A 95 -23.74 9.31 21.61
CA LEU A 95 -22.74 8.41 21.02
C LEU A 95 -22.35 7.27 21.96
N PRO A 96 -22.23 6.04 21.44
CA PRO A 96 -21.57 4.96 22.17
C PRO A 96 -20.08 5.28 22.34
N LYS A 97 -19.66 5.37 23.61
CA LYS A 97 -18.32 5.80 24.02
C LYS A 97 -17.64 4.77 24.91
N VAL A 98 -16.33 4.62 24.74
CA VAL A 98 -15.44 3.93 25.68
C VAL A 98 -14.47 4.95 26.26
N GLN A 99 -14.49 5.14 27.57
CA GLN A 99 -13.54 6.01 28.26
C GLN A 99 -12.19 5.29 28.37
N THR A 100 -11.10 5.97 28.02
CA THR A 100 -9.74 5.41 28.12
C THR A 100 -9.15 5.66 29.51
N PRO A 101 -8.16 4.84 29.95
CA PRO A 101 -7.49 5.02 31.23
C PRO A 101 -6.80 6.37 31.42
N SER A 102 -6.47 7.09 30.34
CA SER A 102 -5.80 8.39 30.38
C SER A 102 -6.75 9.59 30.37
N GLY A 103 -8.06 9.38 30.37
CA GLY A 103 -9.05 10.46 30.30
C GLY A 103 -9.58 10.77 28.89
N GLY A 104 -9.05 10.09 27.87
CA GLY A 104 -9.56 10.18 26.50
C GLY A 104 -10.79 9.32 26.26
N VAL A 105 -11.29 9.34 25.02
CA VAL A 105 -12.52 8.65 24.64
C VAL A 105 -12.42 8.04 23.24
N HIS A 106 -12.97 6.84 23.07
CA HIS A 106 -13.30 6.27 21.77
C HIS A 106 -14.80 6.47 21.52
N ALA A 107 -15.18 7.36 20.61
CA ALA A 107 -16.58 7.61 20.25
C ALA A 107 -16.90 6.96 18.90
N HIS A 108 -17.91 6.08 18.85
CA HIS A 108 -18.19 5.27 17.66
C HIS A 108 -19.34 5.81 16.82
N PHE A 109 -19.24 5.58 15.51
CA PHE A 109 -20.23 5.95 14.51
C PHE A 109 -20.19 4.97 13.33
N ARG A 110 -21.14 5.09 12.40
CA ARG A 110 -21.20 4.30 11.16
C ARG A 110 -20.80 5.16 9.97
N HIS A 111 -20.10 4.57 9.02
CA HIS A 111 -19.96 5.15 7.69
C HIS A 111 -21.30 5.14 6.93
N PRO A 112 -21.56 6.14 6.09
CA PRO A 112 -22.62 6.10 5.08
C PRO A 112 -22.43 4.91 4.12
N SER A 113 -23.54 4.39 3.60
CA SER A 113 -23.51 3.24 2.69
C SER A 113 -22.84 3.51 1.34
N ASP A 114 -22.67 4.78 0.95
CA ASP A 114 -21.99 5.20 -0.28
C ASP A 114 -20.46 5.32 -0.13
N ILE A 115 -19.93 5.23 1.09
CA ILE A 115 -18.48 5.22 1.30
C ILE A 115 -17.89 3.88 0.82
N ASP A 116 -16.92 3.97 -0.09
CA ASP A 116 -16.13 2.81 -0.50
C ASP A 116 -15.15 2.41 0.61
N MET A 117 -15.63 1.52 1.48
CA MET A 117 -14.87 0.96 2.60
C MET A 117 -13.55 0.32 2.17
N THR A 118 -13.40 -0.15 0.92
CA THR A 118 -12.15 -0.78 0.47
C THR A 118 -11.03 0.23 0.23
N ARG A 119 -11.38 1.51 0.05
CA ARG A 119 -10.45 2.60 -0.26
C ARG A 119 -10.14 3.48 0.94
N LEU A 120 -10.87 3.37 2.04
CA LEU A 120 -10.60 4.18 3.22
C LEU A 120 -9.23 3.84 3.82
N LYS A 121 -8.53 4.89 4.28
CA LYS A 121 -7.40 4.74 5.20
C LYS A 121 -7.87 4.05 6.47
N ASN A 122 -7.00 3.28 7.12
CA ASN A 122 -7.38 2.62 8.38
C ASN A 122 -7.41 3.64 9.51
N HIS A 123 -6.37 4.47 9.57
CA HIS A 123 -6.15 5.45 10.60
C HIS A 123 -5.81 6.78 9.94
N VAL A 124 -6.63 7.80 10.19
CA VAL A 124 -6.34 9.16 9.73
C VAL A 124 -5.95 9.98 10.94
N CYS A 125 -4.66 10.25 11.09
CA CYS A 125 -4.17 11.20 12.09
C CYS A 125 -4.53 12.62 11.64
N HIS A 126 -4.98 13.47 12.57
CA HIS A 126 -5.22 14.87 12.25
C HIS A 126 -3.88 15.59 11.95
N PRO A 127 -3.84 16.55 11.00
CA PRO A 127 -2.70 17.41 10.77
C PRO A 127 -2.39 18.25 12.00
N TYR A 128 -1.17 18.81 11.99
CA TYR A 128 -0.76 19.83 12.93
C TYR A 128 -1.55 21.12 12.67
N GLU A 129 -2.11 21.73 13.72
CA GLU A 129 -2.65 23.08 13.69
C GLU A 129 -1.64 23.98 14.42
N ASP A 130 -1.18 25.06 13.77
CA ASP A 130 -0.17 25.98 14.34
C ASP A 130 1.08 25.27 14.91
N ASP A 131 1.59 24.27 14.19
CA ASP A 131 2.72 23.39 14.58
C ASP A 131 2.47 22.52 15.84
N GLU A 132 1.22 22.41 16.31
CA GLU A 132 0.81 21.51 17.40
C GLU A 132 0.00 20.32 16.87
N LYS A 133 0.34 19.11 17.34
CA LYS A 133 -0.43 17.92 16.99
C LYS A 133 -1.80 18.01 17.66
N VAL A 134 -2.84 18.04 16.84
CA VAL A 134 -4.22 18.05 17.33
C VAL A 134 -4.53 16.71 18.02
N PRO A 135 -5.18 16.71 19.21
CA PRO A 135 -5.19 15.55 20.12
C PRO A 135 -6.32 14.55 19.81
N TRP A 136 -6.49 14.20 18.53
CA TRP A 136 -7.45 13.19 18.10
C TRP A 136 -7.12 12.59 16.74
N ASP A 137 -7.60 11.37 16.51
CA ASP A 137 -7.45 10.62 15.27
C ASP A 137 -8.76 9.92 14.87
N PHE A 138 -9.00 9.73 13.58
CA PHE A 138 -10.04 8.82 13.09
C PHE A 138 -9.52 7.39 12.94
N LYS A 139 -10.34 6.42 13.36
CA LYS A 139 -10.17 4.98 13.11
C LYS A 139 -11.32 4.54 12.20
N LEU A 140 -11.04 4.28 10.92
CA LEU A 140 -12.08 4.18 9.90
C LEU A 140 -12.31 2.77 9.35
N ASN A 141 -11.38 1.83 9.53
CA ASN A 141 -11.43 0.53 8.83
C ASN A 141 -10.71 -0.63 9.55
N SER A 142 -10.71 -1.81 8.93
CA SER A 142 -10.43 -3.14 9.49
C SER A 142 -8.99 -3.47 9.87
N ARG A 143 -8.14 -2.47 10.02
CA ARG A 143 -6.74 -2.60 10.43
C ARG A 143 -6.33 -1.45 11.34
N THR A 144 -7.26 -1.04 12.19
CA THR A 144 -6.98 -0.25 13.38
C THR A 144 -7.59 -0.95 14.58
N MET A 145 -6.77 -1.19 15.58
CA MET A 145 -7.19 -1.80 16.83
C MET A 145 -7.56 -0.72 17.84
N LEU A 146 -8.75 -0.85 18.42
CA LEU A 146 -9.17 -0.12 19.60
C LEU A 146 -9.23 -1.09 20.78
N MET A 147 -9.12 -0.55 21.99
CA MET A 147 -9.22 -1.36 23.21
C MET A 147 -10.67 -1.46 23.67
N ALA A 148 -11.12 -2.67 23.95
CA ALA A 148 -12.48 -2.96 24.42
C ALA A 148 -12.67 -2.59 25.90
N PRO A 149 -13.91 -2.24 26.30
CA PRO A 149 -14.25 -2.03 27.70
C PRO A 149 -13.99 -3.30 28.54
N GLY A 150 -13.73 -3.09 29.83
CA GLY A 150 -13.31 -4.16 30.75
C GLY A 150 -11.81 -4.48 30.68
N THR A 151 -11.07 -3.99 29.68
CA THR A 151 -9.61 -4.11 29.61
C THR A 151 -8.94 -3.25 30.68
N ILE A 152 -8.02 -3.84 31.44
CA ILE A 152 -7.29 -3.17 32.52
C ILE A 152 -5.84 -2.88 32.10
N MET A 153 -5.41 -1.64 32.34
CA MET A 153 -4.06 -1.13 32.14
C MET A 153 -3.53 -0.57 33.47
N SER A 154 -2.23 -0.29 33.53
CA SER A 154 -1.53 0.32 34.68
C SER A 154 -2.15 1.65 35.11
N LYS A 155 -2.65 2.45 34.15
CA LYS A 155 -3.29 3.74 34.42
C LYS A 155 -4.77 3.64 34.81
N GLY A 156 -5.39 2.47 34.67
CA GLY A 156 -6.82 2.27 34.90
C GLY A 156 -7.47 1.35 33.87
N SER A 157 -8.80 1.28 33.89
CA SER A 157 -9.57 0.42 32.98
C SER A 157 -10.21 1.23 31.83
N TYR A 158 -10.38 0.58 30.69
CA TYR A 158 -11.31 1.03 29.66
C TYR A 158 -12.73 0.80 30.16
N ARG A 159 -13.56 1.83 30.17
CA ARG A 159 -14.91 1.78 30.76
C ARG A 159 -15.95 2.07 29.69
N ALA A 160 -16.93 1.18 29.55
CA ALA A 160 -18.06 1.41 28.68
C ALA A 160 -18.93 2.57 29.20
N GLY A 161 -19.43 3.39 28.27
CA GLY A 161 -20.66 4.16 28.48
C GLY A 161 -21.89 3.31 28.15
N ILE A 162 -23.04 3.96 27.99
CA ILE A 162 -24.25 3.30 27.50
C ILE A 162 -24.05 2.92 26.03
N TRP A 163 -24.35 1.67 25.68
CA TRP A 163 -24.42 1.29 24.28
C TRP A 163 -25.69 1.88 23.65
N LEU A 164 -25.49 2.65 22.59
CA LEU A 164 -26.54 3.19 21.75
C LEU A 164 -26.22 2.80 20.30
N PRO A 165 -27.21 2.57 19.43
CA PRO A 165 -26.96 2.35 18.01
C PRO A 165 -26.08 3.48 17.46
N PRO A 166 -24.87 3.20 16.95
CA PRO A 166 -23.98 4.26 16.49
C PRO A 166 -24.64 5.01 15.32
N PRO A 167 -24.71 6.35 15.36
CA PRO A 167 -25.29 7.13 14.27
C PRO A 167 -24.40 7.09 13.04
N THR A 168 -24.96 7.40 11.88
CA THR A 168 -24.21 7.50 10.63
C THR A 168 -23.61 8.90 10.50
N PHE A 169 -22.28 8.99 10.34
CA PHE A 169 -21.58 10.23 10.03
C PHE A 169 -20.67 10.06 8.84
N ASP A 170 -20.73 11.05 7.95
CA ASP A 170 -19.77 11.16 6.87
C ASP A 170 -18.53 11.93 7.33
N VAL A 171 -17.42 11.22 7.42
CA VAL A 171 -16.12 11.78 7.85
C VAL A 171 -15.67 12.91 6.92
N ARG A 172 -16.10 12.90 5.65
CA ARG A 172 -15.81 13.98 4.68
C ARG A 172 -16.37 15.33 5.12
N PHE A 173 -17.42 15.35 5.95
CA PHE A 173 -17.98 16.59 6.49
C PHE A 173 -17.42 16.96 7.85
N LEU A 174 -17.03 15.97 8.66
CA LEU A 174 -16.44 16.20 9.98
C LEU A 174 -15.03 16.79 9.89
N ALA A 175 -14.29 16.45 8.84
CA ALA A 175 -12.93 16.89 8.63
C ALA A 175 -12.62 16.94 7.12
N PRO A 176 -13.21 17.92 6.39
CA PRO A 176 -13.11 18.02 4.94
C PRO A 176 -11.68 18.21 4.42
N GLU A 177 -10.79 18.72 5.26
CA GLU A 177 -9.38 18.92 4.99
C GLU A 177 -8.56 17.62 5.00
N LEU A 178 -9.10 16.53 5.55
CA LEU A 178 -8.38 15.26 5.65
C LEU A 178 -8.54 14.41 4.40
N GLU A 179 -7.40 13.95 3.87
CA GLU A 179 -7.40 12.88 2.89
C GLU A 179 -7.77 11.55 3.56
N ILE A 180 -9.05 11.20 3.56
CA ILE A 180 -9.54 9.94 4.17
C ILE A 180 -9.40 8.72 3.25
N TYR A 181 -9.30 8.93 1.94
CA TYR A 181 -9.14 7.87 0.96
C TYR A 181 -7.66 7.58 0.71
N ARG A 182 -7.37 6.30 0.55
CA ARG A 182 -6.09 5.82 0.05
C ARG A 182 -6.01 6.06 -1.45
N ASP A 183 -4.78 6.26 -1.89
CA ASP A 183 -4.46 6.11 -3.29
C ASP A 183 -4.45 4.62 -3.65
N ILE A 184 -5.53 4.16 -4.28
CA ILE A 184 -5.77 2.74 -4.60
C ILE A 184 -5.26 2.31 -5.97
N ARG A 185 -4.40 3.13 -6.58
CA ARG A 185 -3.85 2.72 -7.86
C ARG A 185 -3.11 1.37 -7.69
N PRO A 186 -3.35 0.36 -8.56
CA PRO A 186 -3.07 -1.06 -8.29
C PRO A 186 -1.60 -1.43 -8.11
N PHE A 187 -0.70 -0.48 -8.33
CA PHE A 187 0.75 -0.57 -8.18
C PHE A 187 1.28 0.19 -6.95
N LEU A 188 0.39 0.71 -6.09
CA LEU A 188 0.76 1.30 -4.79
C LEU A 188 0.63 0.32 -3.62
N ARG A 189 0.00 -0.84 -3.83
CA ARG A 189 0.00 -1.97 -2.89
C ARG A 189 0.19 -3.30 -3.63
N ASN A 190 0.84 -4.26 -2.98
CA ASN A 190 0.93 -5.62 -3.48
C ASN A 190 -0.37 -6.36 -3.18
N THR A 191 -1.12 -6.74 -4.22
CA THR A 191 -2.42 -7.41 -4.12
C THR A 191 -2.33 -8.94 -4.06
N ARG A 192 -1.12 -9.50 -4.01
CA ARG A 192 -0.91 -10.96 -3.89
C ARG A 192 -1.36 -11.49 -2.53
N SER A 193 -1.43 -12.82 -2.41
CA SER A 193 -1.76 -13.52 -1.16
C SER A 193 -0.83 -13.08 -0.01
N LEU A 194 -1.27 -13.26 1.24
CA LEU A 194 -0.44 -12.93 2.40
C LEU A 194 0.89 -13.69 2.38
N GLU A 195 0.89 -14.97 1.99
CA GLU A 195 2.09 -15.79 1.87
C GLU A 195 3.10 -15.19 0.89
N ASP A 196 2.66 -14.82 -0.31
CA ASP A 196 3.51 -14.16 -1.31
C ASP A 196 4.05 -12.81 -0.82
N ARG A 197 3.23 -12.05 -0.08
CA ARG A 197 3.62 -10.77 0.50
C ARG A 197 4.64 -10.95 1.63
N MET A 198 4.48 -11.98 2.45
CA MET A 198 5.45 -12.36 3.50
C MET A 198 6.79 -12.75 2.88
N MET A 199 6.79 -13.65 1.89
CA MET A 199 8.01 -14.06 1.19
C MET A 199 8.69 -12.86 0.50
N GLY A 200 7.90 -12.01 -0.17
CA GLY A 200 8.40 -10.78 -0.79
C GLY A 200 9.00 -9.79 0.20
N ALA A 201 8.35 -9.59 1.36
CA ALA A 201 8.85 -8.72 2.42
C ALA A 201 10.15 -9.25 3.04
N MET A 202 10.26 -10.56 3.28
CA MET A 202 11.48 -11.19 3.77
C MET A 202 12.62 -11.00 2.77
N GLY A 203 12.41 -11.33 1.48
CA GLY A 203 13.43 -11.15 0.44
C GLY A 203 13.84 -9.69 0.25
N TYR A 204 12.90 -8.74 0.40
CA TYR A 204 13.21 -7.31 0.42
C TYR A 204 14.10 -6.94 1.61
N LEU A 205 13.69 -7.30 2.83
CA LEU A 205 14.43 -7.01 4.05
C LEU A 205 15.85 -7.59 3.98
N GLU A 206 16.01 -8.81 3.48
CA GLU A 206 17.29 -9.48 3.36
C GLU A 206 18.23 -8.81 2.35
N HIS A 207 17.76 -8.58 1.12
CA HIS A 207 18.67 -8.26 0.00
C HIS A 207 18.59 -6.83 -0.51
N ARG A 208 17.52 -6.09 -0.22
CA ARG A 208 17.23 -4.79 -0.87
C ARG A 208 17.00 -3.64 0.10
N ALA A 209 16.56 -3.92 1.32
CA ALA A 209 16.26 -2.88 2.28
C ALA A 209 17.55 -2.12 2.63
N PRO A 210 17.56 -0.78 2.49
CA PRO A 210 18.72 0.02 2.86
C PRO A 210 19.03 -0.16 4.35
N ILE A 211 20.30 -0.29 4.70
CA ILE A 211 20.73 -0.35 6.11
C ILE A 211 20.51 1.04 6.71
N ALA A 212 19.67 1.14 7.74
CA ALA A 212 19.49 2.39 8.46
C ALA A 212 20.70 2.65 9.34
N ILE A 213 21.18 3.90 9.32
CA ILE A 213 22.26 4.35 10.19
C ILE A 213 21.66 5.30 11.24
N LYS A 214 21.75 5.03 12.54
CA LYS A 214 21.13 5.82 13.60
C LYS A 214 21.90 7.14 13.83
N GLY A 215 21.21 8.29 13.78
CA GLY A 215 21.77 9.66 13.86
C GLY A 215 20.86 10.75 13.25
N LEU A 216 21.30 12.02 13.23
CA LEU A 216 20.55 13.16 12.65
C LEU A 216 20.28 12.97 11.15
N GLY A 217 19.01 13.09 10.74
CA GLY A 217 18.56 13.00 9.33
C GLY A 217 18.17 11.60 8.83
N ARG A 218 18.21 10.55 9.68
CA ARG A 218 18.20 9.15 9.21
C ARG A 218 16.97 8.31 9.58
N ARG A 219 15.99 8.92 10.28
CA ARG A 219 14.63 8.35 10.46
C ARG A 219 13.91 8.13 9.13
N ALA A 220 14.28 8.89 8.08
CA ALA A 220 13.72 8.72 6.73
C ALA A 220 13.96 7.32 6.15
N VAL A 221 15.11 6.69 6.45
CA VAL A 221 15.41 5.33 5.97
C VAL A 221 14.55 4.29 6.69
N LEU A 222 14.42 4.41 8.02
CA LEU A 222 13.52 3.56 8.80
C LEU A 222 12.08 3.69 8.29
N ARG A 223 11.61 4.92 8.09
CA ARG A 223 10.29 5.20 7.51
C ARG A 223 10.13 4.55 6.14
N ARG A 224 11.09 4.71 5.22
CA ARG A 224 11.05 4.08 3.89
C ARG A 224 10.98 2.55 3.95
N VAL A 225 11.71 1.92 4.87
CA VAL A 225 11.65 0.47 5.07
C VAL A 225 10.28 0.07 5.64
N ALA A 226 9.77 0.80 6.63
CA ALA A 226 8.45 0.59 7.19
C ALA A 226 7.35 0.72 6.12
N GLU A 227 7.32 1.82 5.36
CA GLU A 227 6.41 2.06 4.23
C GLU A 227 6.43 0.91 3.21
N HIS A 228 7.60 0.33 2.96
CA HIS A 228 7.70 -0.80 2.04
C HIS A 228 7.10 -2.09 2.62
N VAL A 229 7.28 -2.35 3.91
CA VAL A 229 6.81 -3.60 4.52
C VAL A 229 5.33 -3.52 4.90
N VAL A 230 4.87 -2.41 5.46
CA VAL A 230 3.47 -2.24 5.91
C VAL A 230 2.59 -1.50 4.91
N GLY A 231 3.15 -0.62 4.07
CA GLY A 231 2.38 0.09 3.04
C GLY A 231 2.30 -0.73 1.74
N TRP A 232 3.46 -1.12 1.20
CA TRP A 232 3.51 -1.88 -0.06
C TRP A 232 3.13 -3.36 0.11
N TYR A 233 3.82 -4.10 0.99
CA TYR A 233 3.46 -5.50 1.25
C TYR A 233 2.24 -5.65 2.15
N ASP A 234 1.75 -4.56 2.75
CA ASP A 234 0.54 -4.57 3.58
C ASP A 234 0.58 -5.64 4.68
N LEU A 235 1.74 -5.77 5.32
CA LEU A 235 1.89 -6.64 6.48
C LEU A 235 1.35 -5.94 7.74
N ASP A 236 0.80 -6.74 8.66
CA ASP A 236 0.54 -6.30 10.03
C ASP A 236 1.83 -5.74 10.67
N PRO A 237 1.78 -4.59 11.38
CA PRO A 237 2.97 -3.99 12.01
C PRO A 237 3.71 -4.93 12.95
N HIS A 238 3.01 -5.83 13.67
CA HIS A 238 3.67 -6.77 14.56
C HIS A 238 4.38 -7.89 13.80
N LEU A 239 3.79 -8.39 12.72
CA LEU A 239 4.44 -9.32 11.79
C LEU A 239 5.65 -8.69 11.11
N ALA A 240 5.52 -7.45 10.64
CA ALA A 240 6.62 -6.69 10.04
C ALA A 240 7.77 -6.50 11.05
N LEU A 241 7.45 -6.12 12.29
CA LEU A 241 8.41 -6.00 13.39
C LEU A 241 9.13 -7.34 13.64
N TYR A 242 8.40 -8.45 13.64
CA TYR A 242 9.00 -9.78 13.77
C TYR A 242 10.03 -10.04 12.65
N PHE A 243 9.68 -9.81 11.38
CA PHE A 243 10.64 -9.99 10.27
C PHE A 243 11.84 -9.04 10.35
N MET A 244 11.64 -7.82 10.85
CA MET A 244 12.73 -6.84 10.99
C MET A 244 13.69 -7.17 12.14
N THR A 245 13.26 -7.93 13.15
CA THR A 245 14.02 -8.15 14.40
C THR A 245 14.44 -9.58 14.68
N THR A 246 13.77 -10.57 14.07
CA THR A 246 14.05 -11.98 14.34
C THR A 246 15.04 -12.57 13.35
N THR A 247 16.18 -13.01 13.87
CA THR A 247 17.16 -13.81 13.13
C THR A 247 16.75 -15.28 13.23
N THR A 248 16.59 -15.95 12.10
CA THR A 248 16.18 -17.36 12.04
C THR A 248 17.29 -18.21 11.44
N ALA A 249 17.56 -19.36 12.05
CA ALA A 249 18.36 -20.40 11.43
C ALA A 249 17.42 -21.32 10.63
N GLY A 250 17.72 -21.53 9.37
CA GLY A 250 17.08 -22.53 8.51
C GLY A 250 18.12 -23.46 7.90
N SER A 251 17.68 -24.54 7.27
CA SER A 251 18.54 -25.39 6.45
C SER A 251 17.99 -25.44 5.03
N ASN A 252 18.84 -25.32 4.00
CA ASN A 252 18.40 -25.57 2.63
C ASN A 252 18.18 -27.06 2.37
N GLU A 253 17.62 -27.41 1.21
CA GLU A 253 17.37 -28.81 0.78
C GLU A 253 18.65 -29.67 0.73
N ILE A 254 19.81 -29.03 0.77
CA ILE A 254 21.15 -29.64 0.75
C ILE A 254 21.74 -29.78 2.17
N GLY A 255 20.97 -29.41 3.22
CA GLY A 255 21.38 -29.50 4.62
C GLY A 255 22.32 -28.39 5.10
N GLU A 256 22.57 -27.36 4.30
CA GLU A 256 23.39 -26.21 4.72
C GLU A 256 22.58 -25.26 5.59
N SER A 257 23.14 -24.88 6.73
CA SER A 257 22.54 -23.89 7.63
C SER A 257 22.56 -22.50 6.98
N ILE A 258 21.40 -22.01 6.55
CA ILE A 258 21.20 -20.62 6.14
C ILE A 258 20.81 -19.82 7.38
N MET A 259 21.69 -18.89 7.79
CA MET A 259 21.39 -17.95 8.86
C MET A 259 20.80 -16.67 8.27
N HIS A 260 19.49 -16.48 8.41
CA HIS A 260 18.85 -15.21 8.04
C HIS A 260 19.08 -14.18 9.15
N ILE A 261 19.95 -13.20 8.88
CA ILE A 261 20.22 -12.10 9.81
C ILE A 261 19.15 -11.02 9.65
N ALA A 262 18.41 -10.76 10.73
CA ALA A 262 17.39 -9.73 10.76
C ALA A 262 17.92 -8.36 10.27
N TRP A 263 17.11 -7.62 9.52
CA TRP A 263 17.49 -6.30 9.01
C TRP A 263 17.94 -5.34 10.13
N ASN A 264 17.23 -5.32 11.26
CA ASN A 264 17.58 -4.43 12.38
C ASN A 264 18.95 -4.77 12.99
N ALA A 265 19.35 -6.04 12.98
CA ALA A 265 20.67 -6.47 13.49
C ALA A 265 21.84 -6.02 12.59
N ARG A 266 21.55 -5.55 11.37
CA ARG A 266 22.52 -4.99 10.42
C ARG A 266 22.60 -3.47 10.47
N CYS A 267 21.71 -2.79 11.21
CA CYS A 267 21.70 -1.33 11.33
C CYS A 267 22.94 -0.82 12.08
N LEU A 268 23.43 0.35 11.67
CA LEU A 268 24.70 0.92 12.13
C LEU A 268 24.50 2.29 12.81
N ASP A 269 25.52 2.83 13.46
CA ASP A 269 25.62 4.24 13.90
C ASP A 269 26.47 5.07 12.94
N SER A 270 26.60 6.37 13.21
CA SER A 270 27.43 7.29 12.39
C SER A 270 28.88 6.84 12.24
N ASP A 271 29.38 6.05 13.18
CA ASP A 271 30.76 5.56 13.24
C ASP A 271 30.90 4.15 12.62
N GLY A 272 29.82 3.61 12.04
CA GLY A 272 29.78 2.30 11.40
C GLY A 272 29.65 1.12 12.36
N LYS A 273 29.41 1.35 13.66
CA LYS A 273 29.19 0.28 14.66
C LYS A 273 27.75 -0.17 14.63
N LYS A 274 27.49 -1.44 14.98
CA LYS A 274 26.12 -1.97 15.04
C LYS A 274 25.30 -1.24 16.10
N LEU A 275 24.21 -0.60 15.67
CA LEU A 275 23.28 0.11 16.55
C LEU A 275 21.84 -0.15 16.11
N PRO A 276 21.25 -1.29 16.54
CA PRO A 276 19.88 -1.62 16.20
C PRO A 276 18.90 -0.59 16.77
N TRP A 277 17.80 -0.38 16.06
CA TRP A 277 16.66 0.39 16.56
C TRP A 277 15.99 -0.37 17.70
N THR A 278 15.47 0.38 18.66
CA THR A 278 14.66 -0.21 19.73
C THR A 278 13.35 -0.73 19.16
N ARG A 279 12.77 -1.73 19.83
CA ARG A 279 11.46 -2.29 19.44
C ARG A 279 10.38 -1.21 19.33
N LYS A 280 10.39 -0.24 20.24
CA LYS A 280 9.45 0.89 20.25
C LYS A 280 9.63 1.77 19.01
N GLU A 281 10.86 2.21 18.72
CA GLU A 281 11.15 3.05 17.55
C GLU A 281 10.71 2.39 16.23
N LEU A 282 10.93 1.08 16.10
CA LEU A 282 10.49 0.32 14.93
C LEU A 282 8.96 0.26 14.84
N LEU A 283 8.29 -0.08 15.95
CA LEU A 283 6.85 -0.26 15.96
C LEU A 283 6.13 1.07 15.70
N ASP A 284 6.59 2.18 16.29
CA ASP A 284 6.06 3.51 16.02
C ASP A 284 6.17 3.85 14.52
N ALA A 285 7.34 3.61 13.91
CA ALA A 285 7.53 3.84 12.47
C ALA A 285 6.69 2.93 11.57
N LEU A 286 6.40 1.70 11.99
CA LEU A 286 5.53 0.77 11.27
C LEU A 286 4.07 1.19 11.35
N TYR A 287 3.60 1.70 12.49
CA TYR A 287 2.25 2.25 12.60
C TYR A 287 2.10 3.55 11.78
N ASP A 288 3.08 4.45 11.82
CA ASP A 288 3.09 5.68 11.02
C ASP A 288 3.04 5.41 9.50
N ALA A 289 3.53 4.24 9.08
CA ALA A 289 3.65 3.85 7.67
C ALA A 289 2.44 3.09 7.12
N LEU A 290 1.43 2.75 7.94
CA LEU A 290 0.26 1.95 7.54
C LEU A 290 -0.56 2.57 6.40
N ASP A 291 -0.61 3.89 6.33
CA ASP A 291 -1.42 4.64 5.36
C ASP A 291 -0.56 5.49 4.40
N ALA A 292 0.77 5.28 4.41
CA ALA A 292 1.71 5.99 3.57
C ALA A 292 1.83 5.35 2.18
N ALA A 293 1.90 6.19 1.13
CA ALA A 293 2.16 5.73 -0.23
C ALA A 293 3.60 5.22 -0.34
N PRO A 294 3.84 3.94 -0.68
CA PRO A 294 5.19 3.40 -0.66
C PRO A 294 6.00 3.91 -1.84
N ALA A 295 7.17 4.48 -1.57
CA ALA A 295 8.09 4.98 -2.60
C ALA A 295 8.43 3.94 -3.68
N TYR A 296 8.47 2.65 -3.32
CA TYR A 296 8.68 1.59 -4.30
C TYR A 296 7.47 1.33 -5.20
N GLY A 297 6.25 1.42 -4.66
CA GLY A 297 5.03 1.32 -5.46
C GLY A 297 4.95 2.46 -6.48
N ILE A 298 5.31 3.68 -6.06
CA ILE A 298 5.43 4.84 -6.96
C ILE A 298 6.46 4.57 -8.06
N LEU A 299 7.66 4.08 -7.73
CA LEU A 299 8.66 3.74 -8.74
C LEU A 299 8.17 2.67 -9.72
N MET A 300 7.46 1.65 -9.23
CA MET A 300 6.90 0.59 -10.08
C MET A 300 5.79 1.14 -10.98
N TYR A 301 5.00 2.10 -10.49
CA TYR A 301 4.02 2.82 -11.29
C TYR A 301 4.66 3.59 -12.43
N GLU A 302 5.64 4.44 -12.11
CA GLU A 302 6.33 5.28 -13.10
C GLU A 302 6.95 4.41 -14.19
N LYS A 303 7.55 3.27 -13.80
CA LYS A 303 8.05 2.27 -14.76
C LYS A 303 6.94 1.66 -15.62
N ALA A 304 5.80 1.33 -15.03
CA ALA A 304 4.67 0.77 -15.77
C ALA A 304 4.07 1.79 -16.75
N GLN A 305 3.93 3.05 -16.35
CA GLN A 305 3.49 4.14 -17.24
C GLN A 305 4.48 4.36 -18.38
N ALA A 306 5.78 4.45 -18.07
CA ALA A 306 6.82 4.59 -19.08
C ALA A 306 6.79 3.43 -20.08
N LYS A 307 6.61 2.20 -19.60
CA LYS A 307 6.46 1.01 -20.47
C LYS A 307 5.20 1.08 -21.33
N ALA A 308 4.06 1.49 -20.78
CA ALA A 308 2.80 1.62 -21.52
C ALA A 308 2.89 2.70 -22.61
N GLN A 309 3.49 3.86 -22.29
CA GLN A 309 3.77 4.92 -23.25
C GLN A 309 4.73 4.46 -24.34
N ALA A 310 5.82 3.77 -23.96
CA ALA A 310 6.76 3.18 -24.90
C ALA A 310 6.09 2.21 -25.87
N ARG A 311 5.19 1.36 -25.36
CA ARG A 311 4.41 0.42 -26.17
C ARG A 311 3.46 1.13 -27.12
N GLN A 312 2.75 2.16 -26.66
CA GLN A 312 1.88 2.96 -27.52
C GLN A 312 2.68 3.63 -28.65
N LYS A 313 3.83 4.23 -28.34
CA LYS A 313 4.71 4.83 -29.34
C LYS A 313 5.28 3.83 -30.32
N ALA A 314 5.67 2.65 -29.85
CA ALA A 314 6.08 1.55 -30.71
C ALA A 314 4.95 1.16 -31.67
N ALA A 315 3.72 0.98 -31.18
CA ALA A 315 2.56 0.64 -32.01
C ALA A 315 2.24 1.73 -33.06
N GLU A 316 2.28 3.02 -32.69
CA GLU A 316 2.14 4.15 -33.63
C GLU A 316 3.22 4.09 -34.72
N PHE A 317 4.46 3.79 -34.35
CA PHE A 317 5.56 3.66 -35.31
C PHE A 317 5.42 2.40 -36.19
N ILE A 318 4.93 1.28 -35.67
CA ILE A 318 4.58 0.11 -36.49
C ILE A 318 3.51 0.48 -37.53
N GLU A 319 2.52 1.28 -37.15
CA GLU A 319 1.51 1.77 -38.09
C GLU A 319 2.14 2.62 -39.20
N VAL A 320 3.08 3.53 -38.86
CA VAL A 320 3.88 4.26 -39.86
C VAL A 320 4.54 3.28 -40.84
N LEU A 321 5.17 2.22 -40.34
CA LEU A 321 5.88 1.26 -41.18
C LEU A 321 4.95 0.45 -42.11
N THR A 322 3.63 0.44 -41.88
CA THR A 322 2.68 -0.16 -42.85
C THR A 322 2.51 0.69 -44.12
N TYR A 323 2.95 1.95 -44.11
CA TYR A 323 2.96 2.85 -45.28
C TYR A 323 4.25 2.78 -46.10
N LEU A 324 5.15 1.86 -45.77
CA LEU A 324 6.34 1.64 -46.58
C LEU A 324 5.93 1.21 -48.01
N PRO A 325 6.56 1.77 -49.05
CA PRO A 325 6.32 1.32 -50.42
C PRO A 325 6.77 -0.13 -50.60
N GLU A 326 6.23 -0.82 -51.60
CA GLU A 326 6.73 -2.15 -51.97
C GLU A 326 8.25 -2.08 -52.22
N PRO A 327 9.04 -3.01 -51.65
CA PRO A 327 10.49 -2.93 -51.74
C PRO A 327 10.96 -3.20 -53.18
N HIS A 328 11.49 -2.17 -53.84
CA HIS A 328 12.20 -2.31 -55.10
C HIS A 328 13.72 -2.47 -54.86
N GLY A 329 14.20 -3.72 -54.84
CA GLY A 329 15.62 -4.06 -54.65
C GLY A 329 16.00 -4.44 -53.21
N VAL A 330 17.30 -4.74 -53.00
CA VAL A 330 17.83 -5.12 -51.67
C VAL A 330 18.27 -3.86 -50.91
N ILE A 331 17.29 -3.11 -50.41
CA ILE A 331 17.53 -2.02 -49.46
C ILE A 331 17.49 -2.54 -48.03
N THR A 332 18.44 -2.12 -47.19
CA THR A 332 18.55 -2.60 -45.81
C THR A 332 18.84 -1.47 -44.84
N ILE A 333 18.28 -1.58 -43.63
CA ILE A 333 18.58 -0.70 -42.50
C ILE A 333 19.07 -1.54 -41.32
N ALA A 334 20.13 -1.07 -40.65
CA ALA A 334 20.57 -1.65 -39.39
C ALA A 334 19.61 -1.26 -38.24
N SER A 335 19.56 -2.07 -37.18
CA SER A 335 18.66 -1.84 -36.04
C SER A 335 18.89 -0.50 -35.33
N GLU A 336 20.13 0.00 -35.29
CA GLU A 336 20.46 1.24 -34.59
C GLU A 336 19.89 2.47 -35.31
N PRO A 337 20.10 2.68 -36.63
CA PRO A 337 19.40 3.72 -37.38
C PRO A 337 17.87 3.64 -37.31
N LEU A 338 17.29 2.44 -37.34
CA LEU A 338 15.83 2.27 -37.18
C LEU A 338 15.36 2.77 -35.81
N HIS A 339 16.11 2.47 -34.74
CA HIS A 339 15.81 2.98 -33.41
C HIS A 339 15.96 4.51 -33.34
N SER A 340 16.95 5.09 -34.01
CA SER A 340 17.11 6.54 -34.06
C SER A 340 15.90 7.22 -34.73
N LEU A 341 15.40 6.67 -35.84
CA LEU A 341 14.21 7.18 -36.53
C LEU A 341 12.94 7.05 -35.69
N PHE A 342 12.81 5.95 -34.95
CA PHE A 342 11.72 5.79 -33.98
C PHE A 342 11.75 6.85 -32.87
N LEU A 343 12.93 7.13 -32.32
CA LEU A 343 13.09 8.14 -31.27
C LEU A 343 12.82 9.55 -31.80
N GLU A 344 13.27 9.85 -33.02
CA GLU A 344 12.95 11.09 -33.72
C GLU A 344 11.43 11.25 -33.92
N PHE A 345 10.76 10.22 -34.43
CA PHE A 345 9.30 10.21 -34.64
C PHE A 345 8.51 10.36 -33.34
N SER A 346 8.90 9.63 -32.29
CA SER A 346 8.17 9.60 -31.03
C SER A 346 8.39 10.84 -30.17
N GLY A 347 9.43 11.63 -30.44
CA GLY A 347 9.79 12.81 -29.64
C GLY A 347 10.27 12.46 -28.24
N VAL A 348 10.62 11.20 -27.97
CA VAL A 348 11.08 10.73 -26.65
C VAL A 348 12.59 10.56 -26.62
N GLN A 349 13.20 10.79 -25.45
CA GLN A 349 14.62 10.47 -25.26
C GLN A 349 14.84 8.95 -25.20
N ALA A 350 15.99 8.50 -25.69
CA ALA A 350 16.35 7.10 -25.73
C ALA A 350 16.42 6.49 -24.32
N ASP A 351 15.51 5.59 -23.97
CA ASP A 351 15.65 4.70 -22.82
C ASP A 351 15.61 3.20 -23.24
N ALA A 352 15.95 2.32 -22.29
CA ALA A 352 15.98 0.89 -22.54
C ALA A 352 14.58 0.29 -22.78
N TYR A 353 13.52 0.91 -22.25
CA TYR A 353 12.14 0.43 -22.42
C TYR A 353 11.67 0.63 -23.86
N HIS A 354 11.87 1.82 -24.43
CA HIS A 354 11.48 2.17 -25.79
C HIS A 354 12.14 1.27 -26.84
N LYS A 355 13.44 0.97 -26.69
CA LYS A 355 14.14 0.02 -27.58
C LYS A 355 13.60 -1.41 -27.46
N SER A 356 13.31 -1.86 -26.24
CA SER A 356 12.79 -3.21 -25.99
C SER A 356 11.35 -3.37 -26.53
N GLU A 357 10.47 -2.42 -26.26
CA GLU A 357 9.08 -2.47 -26.71
C GLU A 357 8.98 -2.37 -28.24
N LEU A 358 9.76 -1.49 -28.89
CA LEU A 358 9.83 -1.44 -30.35
C LEU A 358 10.30 -2.79 -30.94
N GLY A 359 11.34 -3.39 -30.37
CA GLY A 359 11.81 -4.70 -30.82
C GLY A 359 10.75 -5.80 -30.68
N MET A 360 9.94 -5.76 -29.62
CA MET A 360 8.85 -6.71 -29.40
C MET A 360 7.71 -6.51 -30.42
N GLU A 361 7.22 -5.28 -30.57
CA GLU A 361 6.12 -4.94 -31.48
C GLU A 361 6.50 -5.17 -32.95
N LEU A 362 7.76 -4.92 -33.34
CA LEU A 362 8.28 -5.29 -34.66
C LEU A 362 8.17 -6.79 -34.92
N ASN A 363 8.60 -7.62 -33.97
CA ASN A 363 8.53 -9.08 -34.15
C ASN A 363 7.07 -9.56 -34.25
N ILE A 364 6.15 -9.00 -33.46
CA ILE A 364 4.72 -9.32 -33.52
C ILE A 364 4.16 -8.95 -34.91
N ALA A 365 4.35 -7.70 -35.34
CA ALA A 365 3.80 -7.22 -36.60
C ALA A 365 4.38 -7.94 -37.84
N MET A 366 5.65 -8.34 -37.80
CA MET A 366 6.25 -9.18 -38.85
C MET A 366 5.65 -10.60 -38.85
N ALA A 367 5.44 -11.21 -37.67
CA ALA A 367 4.82 -12.53 -37.57
C ALA A 367 3.36 -12.52 -38.07
N GLU A 368 2.66 -11.39 -37.92
CA GLU A 368 1.30 -11.15 -38.44
C GLU A 368 1.27 -10.80 -39.94
N GLY A 369 2.42 -10.66 -40.61
CA GLY A 369 2.49 -10.28 -42.03
C GLY A 369 2.06 -8.84 -42.32
N ARG A 370 2.03 -7.97 -41.31
CA ARG A 370 1.59 -6.57 -41.44
C ARG A 370 2.64 -5.64 -42.03
N LEU A 371 3.89 -6.10 -42.08
CA LEU A 371 5.05 -5.28 -42.46
C LEU A 371 5.64 -5.79 -43.78
N PRO A 372 5.94 -4.91 -44.75
CA PRO A 372 6.42 -5.31 -46.08
C PRO A 372 7.91 -5.64 -46.11
N PHE A 373 8.55 -5.83 -44.95
CA PHE A 373 9.98 -6.10 -44.81
C PHE A 373 10.22 -7.31 -43.91
N VAL A 374 11.41 -7.90 -44.03
CA VAL A 374 11.81 -9.06 -43.23
C VAL A 374 13.02 -8.73 -42.36
N LYS A 375 13.04 -9.30 -41.16
CA LYS A 375 14.21 -9.24 -40.27
C LYS A 375 15.23 -10.29 -40.69
N GLN A 376 16.46 -9.87 -40.91
CA GLN A 376 17.60 -10.74 -41.20
C GLN A 376 18.65 -10.63 -40.08
N GLU A 377 18.94 -11.75 -39.43
CA GLU A 377 20.00 -11.82 -38.42
C GLU A 377 21.31 -12.25 -39.07
N ARG A 378 22.33 -11.38 -39.01
CA ARG A 378 23.67 -11.68 -39.55
C ARG A 378 24.59 -12.26 -38.46
N THR A 379 24.41 -11.82 -37.21
CA THR A 379 25.06 -12.35 -35.99
C THR A 379 24.16 -12.15 -34.77
N SER A 380 24.52 -12.72 -33.61
CA SER A 380 23.81 -12.47 -32.34
C SER A 380 23.78 -10.99 -31.90
N ARG A 381 24.62 -10.13 -32.50
CA ARG A 381 24.73 -8.71 -32.18
C ARG A 381 24.35 -7.76 -33.33
N SER A 382 24.07 -8.28 -34.54
CA SER A 382 23.73 -7.45 -35.71
C SER A 382 22.42 -7.89 -36.36
N ARG A 383 21.43 -7.00 -36.27
CA ARG A 383 20.09 -7.14 -36.85
C ARG A 383 19.92 -6.13 -37.98
N PHE A 384 19.50 -6.63 -39.13
CA PHE A 384 19.17 -5.83 -40.31
C PHE A 384 17.71 -6.09 -40.69
N TYR A 385 17.08 -5.09 -41.29
CA TYR A 385 15.75 -5.22 -41.86
C TYR A 385 15.84 -4.99 -43.35
N VAL A 386 15.38 -5.96 -44.14
CA VAL A 386 15.46 -5.97 -45.61
C VAL A 386 14.11 -5.54 -46.18
N GLY A 387 14.13 -4.52 -47.03
CA GLY A 387 12.93 -3.92 -47.62
C GLY A 387 12.69 -2.47 -47.18
N MET A 388 13.60 -1.88 -46.40
CA MET A 388 13.53 -0.46 -46.02
C MET A 388 14.92 0.15 -45.81
N ASP A 389 15.01 1.46 -46.02
CA ASP A 389 16.14 2.31 -45.64
C ASP A 389 15.61 3.55 -44.90
N GLU A 390 16.51 4.45 -44.49
CA GLU A 390 16.10 5.67 -43.79
C GLU A 390 15.15 6.55 -44.64
N ARG A 391 15.35 6.60 -45.96
CA ARG A 391 14.55 7.43 -46.86
C ARG A 391 13.12 6.91 -46.98
N THR A 392 12.95 5.59 -47.09
CA THR A 392 11.61 4.99 -47.19
C THR A 392 10.85 5.12 -45.87
N ILE A 393 11.52 5.03 -44.72
CA ILE A 393 10.90 5.27 -43.41
C ILE A 393 10.47 6.73 -43.28
N ARG A 394 11.31 7.70 -43.66
CA ARG A 394 10.94 9.13 -43.64
C ARG A 394 9.76 9.44 -44.56
N TYR A 395 9.68 8.78 -45.72
CA TYR A 395 8.50 8.85 -46.59
C TYR A 395 7.25 8.33 -45.88
N ALA A 396 7.33 7.15 -45.26
CA ALA A 396 6.21 6.54 -44.55
C ALA A 396 5.72 7.43 -43.38
N ILE A 397 6.63 8.07 -42.64
CA ILE A 397 6.31 9.09 -41.63
C ILE A 397 5.49 10.23 -42.25
N GLY A 398 5.94 10.77 -43.39
CA GLY A 398 5.24 11.83 -44.10
C GLY A 398 3.82 11.45 -44.52
N VAL A 399 3.63 10.24 -45.07
CA VAL A 399 2.31 9.71 -45.46
C VAL A 399 1.39 9.56 -44.25
N PHE A 400 1.91 9.00 -43.15
CA PHE A 400 1.18 8.84 -41.91
C PHE A 400 0.71 10.19 -41.35
N GLU A 401 1.58 11.20 -41.30
CA GLU A 401 1.23 12.53 -40.82
C GLU A 401 0.17 13.22 -41.68
N GLN A 402 0.26 13.09 -43.01
CA GLN A 402 -0.73 13.65 -43.94
C GLN A 402 -2.11 13.02 -43.72
N ARG A 403 -2.17 11.69 -43.59
CA ARG A 403 -3.41 10.97 -43.28
C ARG A 403 -3.99 11.36 -41.93
N ARG A 404 -3.15 11.47 -40.90
CA ARG A 404 -3.58 11.91 -39.56
C ARG A 404 -4.16 13.33 -39.55
N LYS A 405 -3.66 14.21 -40.43
CA LYS A 405 -4.16 15.59 -40.59
C LYS A 405 -5.39 15.68 -41.51
N GLY A 406 -5.90 14.56 -42.05
CA GLY A 406 -7.04 14.55 -42.97
C GLY A 406 -6.73 15.17 -44.34
N VAL A 407 -5.47 15.28 -44.73
CA VAL A 407 -5.06 15.82 -46.02
C VAL A 407 -5.13 14.71 -47.06
N ALA A 408 -5.93 14.90 -48.11
CA ALA A 408 -6.01 13.97 -49.23
C ALA A 408 -4.63 13.86 -49.91
N LEU A 409 -4.12 12.62 -50.03
CA LEU A 409 -2.89 12.33 -50.76
C LEU A 409 -3.11 12.71 -52.23
N ALA A 410 -2.37 13.70 -52.72
CA ALA A 410 -2.35 14.02 -54.15
C ALA A 410 -1.69 12.83 -54.87
N SER A 411 -2.50 12.15 -55.68
CA SER A 411 -2.15 11.01 -56.53
C SER A 411 -1.10 11.33 -57.57
#